data_AF-G0PDI4-F1
#
_entry.id   AF-G0PDI4-F1
#
_cell.length_a   1.000
_cell.length_b   1.000
_cell.length_c   1.000
_cell.angle_alpha   90.00
_cell.angle_beta   90.00
_cell.angle_gamma   90.00
#
_symmetry.space_group_name_H-M   'P 1'
#
loop_
_entity.id
_entity.type
_entity.pdbx_description
1 polymer ?
#
loop_
_entity_poly.entity_id
_entity_poly.type
_entity_poly.pdbx_seq_one_letter_code
_entity_poly.pdbx_strand_id
1 'polypeptide(L)'
;MMDQQYYVDMSGNSENSVTENTIKRLFLLPADAIVQLLFERNGIMTHCRINEAGNTFLFPSNWSTMEFFVQSFRPPAPIHIQGKSDSES
;
A
#
# COMPACT_ATOMS: atom_id res chain seq x y z
N MET A 1 14.30 9.53 -9.42
CA MET A 1 13.73 8.91 -8.21
C MET A 1 13.15 7.58 -8.68
N MET A 2 13.50 6.44 -8.09
CA MET A 2 12.94 5.15 -8.51
C MET A 2 11.58 5.00 -7.82
N ASP A 3 10.50 5.16 -8.57
CA ASP A 3 9.18 4.85 -8.08
C ASP A 3 9.03 3.34 -7.98
N GLN A 4 8.69 2.82 -6.81
CA GLN A 4 8.44 1.39 -6.62
C GLN A 4 6.94 1.13 -6.68
N GLN A 5 6.54 0.24 -7.59
CA GLN A 5 5.15 -0.16 -7.79
C GLN A 5 4.95 -1.60 -7.29
N TYR A 6 3.91 -1.81 -6.49
CA TYR A 6 3.54 -3.10 -5.93
C TYR A 6 2.12 -3.47 -6.31
N TYR A 7 1.90 -4.74 -6.65
CA TYR A 7 0.54 -5.28 -6.77
C TYR A 7 -0.06 -5.50 -5.38
N VAL A 8 -1.35 -5.19 -5.22
CA VAL A 8 -2.08 -5.47 -3.99
C VAL A 8 -3.42 -6.11 -4.30
N ASP A 9 -3.64 -7.29 -3.72
CA ASP A 9 -4.93 -7.97 -3.77
C ASP A 9 -5.86 -7.38 -2.71
N MET A 10 -6.92 -6.72 -3.16
CA MET A 10 -7.94 -6.13 -2.29
C MET A 10 -9.16 -7.03 -2.12
N SER A 11 -9.28 -8.15 -2.84
CA SER A 11 -10.51 -8.95 -2.97
C SER A 11 -11.15 -9.40 -1.66
N GLY A 12 -10.36 -9.52 -0.59
CA GLY A 12 -10.83 -9.86 0.76
C GLY A 12 -11.35 -8.69 1.61
N ASN A 13 -11.32 -7.45 1.11
CA ASN A 13 -11.76 -6.29 1.87
C ASN A 13 -13.30 -6.23 1.91
N SER A 14 -13.92 -6.19 3.08
CA SER A 14 -15.38 -5.98 3.20
C SER A 14 -15.77 -4.49 3.19
N GLU A 15 -14.79 -3.60 3.27
CA GLU A 15 -14.95 -2.16 3.23
C GLU A 15 -14.52 -1.60 1.87
N ASN A 16 -15.24 -0.61 1.37
CA ASN A 16 -14.90 0.08 0.11
C ASN A 16 -13.75 1.09 0.29
N SER A 17 -12.82 0.80 1.21
CA SER A 17 -11.72 1.69 1.56
C SER A 17 -10.57 0.96 2.22
N VAL A 18 -9.38 1.56 2.17
CA VAL A 18 -8.20 1.11 2.90
C VAL A 18 -7.42 2.30 3.45
N THR A 19 -6.94 2.20 4.68
CA THR A 19 -6.13 3.27 5.27
C THR A 19 -4.73 3.28 4.67
N GLU A 20 -4.13 4.46 4.57
CA GLU A 20 -2.74 4.65 4.14
C GLU A 20 -1.78 3.85 5.03
N ASN A 21 -2.03 3.81 6.34
CA ASN A 21 -1.24 3.04 7.29
C ASN A 21 -1.31 1.52 7.03
N THR A 22 -2.46 1.00 6.61
CA THR A 22 -2.58 -0.41 6.20
C THR A 22 -1.66 -0.71 5.01
N ILE A 23 -1.68 0.15 3.98
CA ILE A 23 -0.80 0.01 2.81
C ILE A 23 0.68 0.08 3.22
N LYS A 24 1.06 1.07 4.04
CA LYS A 24 2.43 1.21 4.53
C LYS A 24 2.91 -0.05 5.24
N ARG A 25 2.07 -0.64 6.10
CA ARG A 25 2.40 -1.87 6.83
C ARG A 25 2.54 -3.08 5.91
N LEU A 26 1.65 -3.24 4.92
CA LEU A 26 1.69 -4.34 3.96
C LEU A 26 3.02 -4.39 3.19
N PHE A 27 3.54 -3.20 2.82
CA PHE A 27 4.78 -3.08 2.06
C PHE A 27 6.00 -2.67 2.89
N LEU A 28 5.88 -2.73 4.23
CA LEU A 28 6.95 -2.37 5.17
C LEU A 28 7.54 -0.97 4.89
N LEU A 29 6.71 -0.04 4.45
CA LEU A 29 7.11 1.32 4.13
C LEU A 29 7.27 2.15 5.41
N PRO A 30 8.22 3.09 5.43
CA PRO A 30 8.43 3.97 6.57
C PRO A 30 7.21 4.88 6.80
N ALA A 31 7.05 5.38 8.03
CA ALA A 31 5.88 6.18 8.41
C ALA A 31 5.74 7.47 7.60
N ASP A 32 6.87 8.09 7.22
CA ASP A 32 6.96 9.28 6.38
C ASP A 32 6.85 8.98 4.87
N ALA A 33 6.68 7.72 4.46
CA ALA A 33 6.47 7.39 3.06
C ALA A 33 5.20 8.05 2.54
N ILE A 34 5.29 8.66 1.36
CA ILE A 34 4.11 9.09 0.61
C ILE A 34 3.73 7.92 -0.29
N VAL A 35 2.50 7.43 -0.16
CA VAL A 35 1.97 6.34 -0.97
C VAL A 35 0.81 6.80 -1.81
N GLN A 36 0.72 6.24 -3.02
CA GLN A 36 -0.40 6.42 -3.91
C GLN A 36 -0.99 5.06 -4.22
N LEU A 37 -2.32 4.97 -4.19
CA LEU A 37 -3.03 3.77 -4.61
C LEU A 37 -3.67 4.05 -5.97
N LEU A 38 -3.39 3.20 -6.95
CA LEU A 38 -3.87 3.31 -8.31
C LEU A 38 -4.64 2.05 -8.71
N PHE A 39 -5.51 2.17 -9.69
CA PHE A 39 -6.16 1.07 -10.36
C PHE A 39 -6.19 1.34 -11.87
N GLU A 40 -6.21 0.29 -12.67
CA GLU A 40 -6.41 0.43 -14.11
C GLU A 40 -7.91 0.40 -14.43
N ARG A 41 -8.37 1.35 -15.25
CA ARG A 41 -9.71 1.33 -15.84
C ARG A 41 -9.62 1.73 -17.30
N ASN A 42 -10.05 0.83 -18.18
CA ASN A 42 -10.03 1.04 -19.64
C ASN A 42 -8.65 1.42 -20.19
N GLY A 43 -7.58 0.77 -19.72
CA GLY A 43 -6.20 1.08 -20.14
C GLY A 43 -5.60 2.34 -19.51
N ILE A 44 -6.29 2.99 -18.57
CA ILE A 44 -5.84 4.22 -17.91
C ILE A 44 -5.61 3.96 -16.43
N MET A 45 -4.38 4.22 -15.97
CA MET A 45 -4.05 4.26 -14.54
C MET A 45 -4.69 5.45 -13.87
N THR A 46 -5.54 5.19 -12.88
CA THR A 46 -6.32 6.18 -12.16
C THR A 46 -5.99 6.14 -10.67
N HIS A 47 -5.82 7.30 -10.04
CA HIS A 47 -5.61 7.38 -8.60
C HIS A 47 -6.90 7.12 -7.83
N CYS A 48 -6.81 6.35 -6.74
CA CYS A 48 -7.86 6.28 -5.74
C CYS A 48 -8.07 7.65 -5.10
N ARG A 49 -9.33 7.98 -4.79
CA ARG A 49 -9.63 9.19 -4.03
C ARG A 49 -9.17 9.00 -2.59
N ILE A 50 -8.77 10.09 -1.94
CA ILE A 50 -8.49 10.12 -0.51
C ILE A 50 -9.61 10.87 0.20
N ASN A 51 -10.00 10.43 1.40
CA ASN A 51 -10.95 11.14 2.23
C ASN A 51 -10.44 12.55 2.65
N GLU A 52 -11.31 13.36 3.24
CA GLU A 52 -10.97 14.73 3.68
C GLU A 52 -9.84 14.75 4.73
N ALA A 53 -9.73 13.71 5.54
CA ALA A 53 -8.66 13.57 6.54
C ALA A 53 -7.29 13.21 5.93
N GLY A 54 -7.22 12.92 4.62
CA GLY A 54 -5.95 12.65 3.94
C GLY A 54 -5.34 11.28 4.24
N ASN A 55 -6.06 10.34 4.85
CA ASN A 55 -5.48 9.12 5.42
C ASN A 55 -6.14 7.80 4.96
N THR A 56 -7.21 7.86 4.18
CA THR A 56 -7.94 6.68 3.71
C THR A 56 -8.22 6.77 2.23
N PHE A 57 -7.79 5.75 1.49
CA PHE A 57 -8.12 5.56 0.08
C PHE A 57 -9.53 5.00 -0.07
N LEU A 58 -10.31 5.60 -0.95
CA LEU A 58 -11.68 5.22 -1.26
C LEU A 58 -11.73 4.47 -2.58
N PHE A 59 -12.35 3.30 -2.58
CA PHE A 59 -12.45 2.43 -3.74
C PHE A 59 -13.67 2.76 -4.60
N PRO A 60 -13.59 2.52 -5.93
CA PRO A 60 -14.76 2.62 -6.80
C PRO A 60 -15.76 1.48 -6.55
N SER A 61 -17.02 1.65 -6.96
CA SER A 61 -18.10 0.69 -6.69
C SER A 61 -17.90 -0.74 -7.21
N ASN A 62 -16.98 -0.94 -8.15
CA ASN A 62 -16.64 -2.24 -8.74
C ASN A 62 -15.21 -2.70 -8.41
N TRP A 63 -14.70 -2.28 -7.26
CA TRP A 63 -13.31 -2.53 -6.87
C TRP A 63 -12.97 -4.02 -6.70
N SER A 64 -13.95 -4.87 -6.36
CA SER A 64 -13.73 -6.30 -6.16
C SER A 64 -13.29 -7.05 -7.43
N THR A 65 -13.48 -6.44 -8.59
CA THR A 65 -13.02 -6.98 -9.89
C THR A 65 -11.85 -6.20 -10.46
N MET A 66 -11.23 -5.32 -9.67
CA MET A 66 -10.14 -4.43 -10.12
C MET A 66 -8.81 -4.83 -9.50
N GLU A 67 -7.76 -4.68 -10.29
CA GLU A 67 -6.39 -4.78 -9.82
C GLU A 67 -5.92 -3.43 -9.32
N PHE A 68 -5.22 -3.45 -8.18
CA PHE A 68 -4.70 -2.26 -7.54
C PHE A 68 -3.18 -2.29 -7.48
N PHE A 69 -2.61 -1.10 -7.58
CA PHE A 69 -1.18 -0.86 -7.57
C PHE A 69 -0.84 0.19 -6.53
N VAL A 70 0.16 -0.10 -5.71
CA VAL A 70 0.71 0.86 -4.75
C VAL A 70 1.99 1.42 -5.30
N GLN A 71 2.06 2.74 -5.42
CA GLN A 71 3.29 3.46 -5.75
C GLN A 71 3.82 4.14 -4.49
N SER A 72 5.11 3.94 -4.20
CA SER A 72 5.81 4.58 -3.10
C SER A 72 7.04 5.33 -3.58
N PHE A 73 7.25 6.53 -3.04
CA PHE A 73 8.45 7.34 -3.27
C PHE A 73 9.62 6.97 -2.34
N ARG A 74 9.41 6.02 -1.43
CA ARG A 74 10.42 5.48 -0.52
C ARG A 74 10.49 3.95 -0.67
N PRO A 75 11.69 3.37 -0.61
CA PRO A 75 11.81 1.92 -0.55
C PRO A 75 11.29 1.36 0.78
N PRO A 76 10.91 0.08 0.83
CA PRO A 76 10.61 -0.64 2.05
C PRO A 76 11.77 -0.53 3.04
N ALA A 77 11.44 -0.38 4.32
CA ALA A 77 12.42 -0.42 5.37
C ALA A 77 13.08 -1.83 5.40
N PRO A 78 14.41 -1.92 5.53
CA PRO A 78 15.08 -3.20 5.72
C PRO A 78 14.50 -3.91 6.96
N ILE A 79 14.10 -5.17 6.81
CA ILE A 79 13.74 -6.00 7.96
C ILE A 79 15.03 -6.26 8.73
N HIS A 80 15.24 -5.55 9.83
CA HIS A 80 16.31 -5.89 10.75
C HIS A 80 15.79 -7.06 11.61
N ILE A 81 15.99 -8.29 11.13
CA ILE A 81 15.82 -9.48 11.97
C ILE A 81 16.94 -9.40 13.01
N GLN A 82 16.60 -8.89 14.20
CA GLN A 82 17.50 -8.92 15.34
C GLN A 82 17.60 -10.39 15.76
N GLY A 83 18.55 -11.11 15.16
CA GLY A 83 18.92 -12.45 15.59
C GLY A 83 19.29 -12.36 17.07
N LYS A 84 18.48 -12.95 17.93
CA LYS A 84 18.94 -13.34 19.27
C LYS A 84 20.07 -14.33 19.02
N SER A 85 21.30 -13.84 19.07
CA SER A 85 22.44 -14.67 19.37
C SER A 85 22.31 -15.05 20.84
N ASP A 86 21.54 -16.09 21.13
CA ASP A 86 21.60 -16.75 22.43
C ASP A 86 23.03 -17.27 22.55
N SER A 87 23.84 -16.52 23.32
CA SER A 87 25.17 -16.94 23.73
C SER A 87 24.96 -17.96 24.83
N GLU A 88 24.82 -19.23 24.45
CA GLU A 88 24.92 -20.35 25.37
C GLU A 88 26.38 -20.39 25.86
N SER A 89 26.57 -20.16 27.16
CA SER A 89 27.86 -20.19 27.87
C SER A 89 28.16 -21.58 28.41
#